data_AF-A0A1I8BWA9-F1
#
_entry.id   AF-A0A1I8BWA9-F1
#
_cell.length_a   1.000
_cell.length_b   1.000
_cell.length_c   1.000
_cell.angle_alpha   90.00
_cell.angle_beta   90.00
_cell.angle_gamma   90.00
#
_symmetry.space_group_name_H-M   'P 1'
#
loop_
_entity.id
_entity.type
_entity.pdbx_description
1 polymer ?
#
loop_
_entity_poly.entity_id
_entity_poly.type
_entity_poly.pdbx_seq_one_letter_code
_entity_poly.pdbx_strand_id
1 'polypeptide(L)'
;MAIGLKNNNNDYIRLKVEKYLNKYFIEYYYYTIRNKGKDFNAPFILWNNCDIFGCGLVYPPEKMSDQLPYVFFTHNGRELGKAISLKDASNNNNYRPFICLESCSIETNFGDNLKVKPFYYNIYKHDVDENILKSQNSLLY
;
A
#
# COMPACT_ATOMS: atom_id res chain seq x y z
N MET A 1 -9.93 -1.81 -12.34
CA MET A 1 -10.03 -1.60 -10.86
C MET A 1 -8.77 -0.90 -10.35
N ALA A 2 -8.89 -0.01 -9.36
CA ALA A 2 -7.74 0.49 -8.62
C ALA A 2 -8.03 0.63 -7.13
N ILE A 3 -7.00 0.45 -6.29
CA ILE A 3 -7.03 0.75 -4.85
C ILE A 3 -5.86 1.66 -4.48
N GLY A 4 -6.00 2.43 -3.41
CA GLY A 4 -4.87 3.20 -2.88
C GLY A 4 -5.29 4.33 -1.96
N LEU A 5 -4.51 5.40 -2.02
CA LEU A 5 -4.65 6.58 -1.18
C LEU A 5 -4.75 7.83 -2.05
N LYS A 6 -5.61 8.76 -1.64
CA LYS A 6 -5.79 10.06 -2.25
C LYS A 6 -5.50 11.15 -1.23
N ASN A 7 -4.72 12.17 -1.58
CA ASN A 7 -4.50 13.33 -0.70
C ASN A 7 -5.48 14.49 -0.99
N ASN A 8 -5.39 15.55 -0.18
CA ASN A 8 -6.19 16.76 -0.34
C ASN A 8 -5.91 17.52 -1.64
N ASN A 9 -4.73 17.35 -2.24
CA ASN A 9 -4.35 17.97 -3.51
C ASN A 9 -4.89 17.22 -4.73
N ASN A 10 -5.73 16.19 -4.52
CA ASN A 10 -6.17 15.25 -5.55
C ASN A 10 -5.05 14.43 -6.20
N ASP A 11 -3.88 14.31 -5.56
CA ASP A 11 -2.89 13.32 -5.97
C ASP A 11 -3.28 11.93 -5.48
N TYR A 12 -2.87 10.93 -6.26
CA TYR A 12 -3.14 9.53 -5.98
C TYR A 12 -1.83 8.76 -5.86
N ILE A 13 -1.81 7.87 -4.88
CA ILE A 13 -0.89 6.74 -4.83
C ILE A 13 -1.76 5.51 -4.95
N ARG A 14 -1.73 4.85 -6.11
CA ARG A 14 -2.68 3.77 -6.40
C ARG A 14 -2.01 2.59 -7.08
N LEU A 15 -2.48 1.40 -6.70
CA LEU A 15 -2.31 0.16 -7.43
C LEU A 15 -3.49 0.05 -8.41
N LYS A 16 -3.20 0.09 -9.71
CA LYS A 16 -4.19 -0.09 -10.76
C LYS A 16 -3.99 -1.42 -11.44
N VAL A 17 -5.06 -2.18 -11.60
CA VAL A 17 -5.11 -3.33 -12.50
C VAL A 17 -5.28 -2.82 -13.92
N GLU A 18 -4.38 -3.21 -14.81
CA GLU A 18 -4.47 -2.90 -16.23
C GLU A 18 -4.60 -4.19 -17.04
N LYS A 19 -5.50 -4.16 -18.01
CA LYS A 19 -5.74 -5.27 -18.94
C LYS A 19 -4.80 -5.12 -20.13
N TYR A 20 -4.01 -6.14 -20.40
CA TYR A 20 -3.20 -6.28 -21.59
C TYR A 20 -3.73 -7.44 -22.45
N LEU A 21 -3.96 -7.17 -23.73
CA LEU A 21 -4.26 -8.20 -24.72
C LEU A 21 -3.00 -8.43 -25.55
N ASN A 22 -2.47 -9.65 -25.51
CA ASN A 22 -1.38 -10.01 -26.41
C ASN A 22 -1.89 -10.26 -27.84
N LYS A 23 -0.97 -10.48 -28.79
CA LYS A 23 -1.31 -10.80 -30.19
C LYS A 23 -2.13 -12.09 -30.40
N TYR A 24 -2.26 -12.92 -29.37
CA TYR A 24 -3.03 -14.16 -29.36
C TYR A 24 -4.38 -14.02 -28.63
N PHE A 25 -4.80 -12.78 -28.31
CA PHE A 25 -6.02 -12.49 -27.55
C PHE A 25 -6.06 -13.11 -26.15
N ILE A 26 -4.90 -13.43 -25.59
CA ILE A 26 -4.80 -13.84 -24.19
C ILE A 26 -4.78 -12.58 -23.33
N GLU A 27 -5.69 -12.53 -22.36
CA GLU A 27 -5.82 -11.43 -21.41
C GLU A 27 -4.85 -11.63 -20.26
N TYR A 28 -4.00 -10.63 -20.04
CA TYR A 28 -3.13 -10.54 -18.88
C TYR A 28 -3.53 -9.33 -18.06
N TYR A 29 -3.42 -9.49 -16.76
CA TYR A 29 -3.52 -8.38 -15.84
C TYR A 29 -2.14 -8.09 -15.29
N TYR A 30 -1.78 -6.81 -15.29
CA TYR A 30 -0.58 -6.37 -14.60
C TYR A 30 -0.95 -5.19 -13.71
N TYR A 31 -0.10 -4.94 -12.72
CA TYR A 31 -0.31 -3.83 -11.82
C TYR A 31 0.63 -2.68 -12.15
N THR A 32 0.06 -1.49 -12.14
CA THR A 32 0.83 -0.24 -12.20
C THR A 32 0.65 0.48 -10.89
N ILE A 33 1.76 0.77 -10.23
CA ILE A 33 1.78 1.69 -9.09
C ILE A 33 1.98 3.08 -9.67
N ARG A 34 1.04 4.00 -9.45
CA ARG A 34 1.18 5.40 -9.88
C ARG A 34 1.33 6.31 -8.67
N ASN A 35 2.34 7.19 -8.68
CA ASN A 35 2.53 8.26 -7.71
C ASN A 35 2.94 9.55 -8.43
N LYS A 36 2.17 10.65 -8.25
CA LYS A 36 2.44 11.96 -8.89
C LYS A 36 2.74 11.88 -10.40
N GLY A 37 1.98 11.05 -11.12
CA GLY A 37 2.14 10.85 -12.56
C GLY A 37 3.30 9.96 -12.99
N LYS A 38 4.10 9.43 -12.05
CA LYS A 38 5.13 8.42 -12.34
C LYS A 38 4.57 7.01 -12.13
N ASP A 39 4.79 6.17 -13.13
CA ASP A 39 4.39 4.76 -13.12
C ASP A 39 5.58 3.88 -12.71
N PHE A 40 5.33 2.97 -11.77
CA PHE A 40 6.28 1.97 -11.31
C PHE A 40 5.71 0.60 -11.68
N ASN A 41 6.52 -0.20 -12.36
CA ASN A 41 6.15 -1.57 -12.68
C ASN A 41 6.11 -2.40 -11.40
N ALA A 42 4.94 -2.96 -11.10
CA ALA A 42 4.83 -4.04 -10.14
C ALA A 42 5.07 -5.39 -10.85
N PRO A 43 5.41 -6.46 -10.10
CA PRO A 43 5.56 -7.79 -10.68
C PRO A 43 4.29 -8.23 -11.42
N PHE A 44 4.47 -9.04 -12.47
CA PHE A 44 3.37 -9.70 -13.15
C PHE A 44 2.65 -10.63 -12.19
N ILE A 45 1.34 -10.46 -12.09
CA ILE A 45 0.51 -11.25 -11.21
C ILE A 45 -0.80 -11.51 -11.95
N LEU A 46 -1.23 -12.77 -11.91
CA LEU A 46 -2.52 -13.16 -12.42
C LEU A 46 -3.60 -12.69 -11.45
N TRP A 47 -4.51 -11.83 -11.92
CA TRP A 47 -5.70 -11.47 -11.15
C TRP A 47 -6.71 -12.62 -11.20
N ASN A 48 -7.18 -13.06 -10.03
CA ASN A 48 -8.23 -14.05 -9.86
C ASN A 48 -9.41 -13.50 -9.04
N ASN A 49 -10.56 -14.15 -9.21
CA ASN A 49 -11.69 -13.93 -8.30
C ASN A 49 -11.27 -14.25 -6.86
N CYS A 50 -11.78 -13.45 -5.92
CA CYS A 50 -11.47 -13.56 -4.49
C CYS A 50 -10.03 -13.19 -4.08
N ASP A 51 -9.20 -12.66 -4.99
CA ASP A 51 -7.92 -12.08 -4.61
C ASP A 51 -8.11 -10.93 -3.61
N ILE A 52 -7.24 -10.90 -2.59
CA ILE A 52 -7.25 -9.91 -1.53
C ILE A 52 -6.13 -8.91 -1.77
N PHE A 53 -6.51 -7.64 -1.90
CA PHE A 53 -5.57 -6.53 -2.03
C PHE A 53 -5.54 -5.68 -0.78
N GLY A 54 -4.34 -5.28 -0.37
CA GLY A 54 -4.14 -4.34 0.73
C GLY A 54 -3.39 -3.09 0.28
N CYS A 55 -3.67 -1.98 0.94
CA CYS A 55 -2.91 -0.75 0.84
C CYS A 55 -2.63 -0.26 2.26
N GLY A 56 -1.36 -0.04 2.59
CA GLY A 56 -0.93 0.42 3.90
C GLY A 56 -0.14 1.71 3.79
N LEU A 57 -0.32 2.59 4.77
CA LEU A 57 0.47 3.80 4.99
C LEU A 57 1.12 3.68 6.36
N VAL A 58 2.45 3.74 6.39
CA VAL A 58 3.22 3.67 7.64
C VAL A 58 3.82 5.03 7.92
N TYR A 59 3.59 5.51 9.13
CA TYR A 59 4.28 6.65 9.71
C TYR A 59 5.34 6.13 10.68
N PRO A 60 6.63 6.36 10.41
CA PRO A 60 7.70 6.05 11.35
C PRO A 60 7.49 6.77 12.69
N PRO A 61 7.96 6.20 13.81
CA PRO A 61 7.95 6.88 15.09
C PRO A 61 8.68 8.24 15.02
N GLU A 62 8.20 9.25 15.75
CA GLU A 62 8.76 10.61 15.75
C GLU A 62 10.28 10.66 16.04
N LYS A 63 10.78 9.69 16.82
CA LYS A 63 12.20 9.59 17.19
C LYS A 63 13.11 9.11 16.06
N MET A 64 12.55 8.61 14.96
CA MET A 64 13.28 8.17 13.76
C MET A 64 13.14 9.22 12.65
N SER A 65 13.64 10.43 12.90
CA SER A 65 13.49 11.60 12.02
C SER A 65 14.00 11.40 10.59
N ASP A 66 14.90 10.43 10.39
CA ASP A 66 15.49 10.13 9.09
C ASP A 66 14.62 9.19 8.24
N GLN A 67 13.62 8.54 8.85
CA GLN A 67 12.67 7.69 8.14
C GLN A 67 11.47 8.49 7.68
N LEU A 68 11.20 8.40 6.38
CA LEU A 68 10.03 9.03 5.77
C LEU A 68 8.82 8.10 5.84
N PRO A 69 7.60 8.65 6.00
CA PRO A 69 6.38 7.89 5.77
C PRO A 69 6.39 7.19 4.42
N TYR A 70 5.78 6.02 4.33
CA TYR A 70 5.75 5.26 3.09
C TYR A 70 4.45 4.52 2.87
N VAL A 71 4.11 4.32 1.60
CA VAL A 71 2.96 3.53 1.16
C VAL A 71 3.45 2.21 0.60
N PHE A 72 2.76 1.13 0.95
CA PHE A 72 2.99 -0.18 0.37
C PHE A 72 1.67 -0.81 -0.06
N PHE A 73 1.77 -1.76 -0.99
CA PHE A 73 0.62 -2.52 -1.48
C PHE A 73 0.86 -4.00 -1.22
N THR A 74 -0.22 -4.76 -1.07
CA THR A 74 -0.14 -6.21 -0.90
C THR A 74 -1.12 -6.93 -1.81
N HIS A 75 -0.77 -8.15 -2.20
CA HIS A 75 -1.64 -9.11 -2.87
C HIS A 75 -1.55 -10.42 -2.11
N ASN A 76 -2.71 -10.93 -1.67
CA ASN A 76 -2.82 -12.14 -0.87
C ASN A 76 -1.79 -12.16 0.27
N GLY A 77 -1.68 -11.04 0.99
CA GLY A 77 -0.85 -10.87 2.19
C GLY A 77 0.65 -10.71 1.95
N ARG A 78 1.08 -10.66 0.70
CA ARG A 78 2.49 -10.45 0.33
C ARG A 78 2.66 -9.04 -0.21
N GLU A 79 3.70 -8.35 0.22
CA GLU A 79 4.02 -7.01 -0.28
C GLU A 79 4.36 -7.03 -1.76
N LEU A 80 3.89 -6.01 -2.48
CA LEU A 80 4.08 -5.83 -3.91
C LEU A 80 5.15 -4.78 -4.19
N GLY A 81 6.23 -5.21 -4.85
CA GLY A 81 7.28 -4.30 -5.28
C GLY A 81 8.00 -3.64 -4.11
N LYS A 82 8.44 -2.40 -4.32
CA LYS A 82 9.08 -1.58 -3.27
C LYS A 82 8.08 -0.59 -2.71
N ALA A 83 8.14 -0.37 -1.40
CA ALA A 83 7.44 0.73 -0.74
C ALA A 83 7.77 2.10 -1.36
N ILE A 84 6.78 2.99 -1.36
CA ILE A 84 6.83 4.31 -1.96
C ILE A 84 7.06 5.32 -0.84
N SER A 85 8.29 5.84 -0.74
CA SER A 85 8.62 6.88 0.23
C SER A 85 7.92 8.20 -0.08
N LEU A 86 7.33 8.82 0.94
CA LEU A 86 6.59 10.08 0.88
C LEU A 86 7.47 11.24 1.36
N LYS A 87 8.41 11.67 0.51
CA LYS A 87 9.30 12.81 0.80
C LYS A 87 8.56 14.10 1.15
N ASP A 88 7.37 14.30 0.58
CA ASP A 88 6.55 15.50 0.77
C ASP A 88 5.38 15.29 1.75
N ALA A 89 5.38 14.19 2.53
CA ALA A 89 4.34 13.94 3.53
C ALA A 89 4.37 14.92 4.71
N SER A 90 5.49 15.61 4.92
CA SER A 90 5.66 16.64 5.96
C SER A 90 4.74 17.87 5.78
N ASN A 91 4.07 18.02 4.62
CA ASN A 91 3.25 19.19 4.29
C ASN A 91 1.75 18.92 4.35
N ASN A 92 1.20 18.47 5.49
CA ASN A 92 -0.26 18.40 5.71
C ASN A 92 -1.04 17.52 4.70
N ASN A 93 -0.37 16.56 4.08
CA ASN A 93 -0.99 15.68 3.10
C ASN A 93 -1.80 14.60 3.83
N ASN A 94 -3.03 14.92 4.21
CA ASN A 94 -3.97 13.93 4.73
C ASN A 94 -4.33 12.97 3.59
N TYR A 95 -3.97 11.71 3.76
CA TYR A 95 -4.35 10.64 2.85
C TYR A 95 -5.64 9.99 3.34
N ARG A 96 -6.54 9.71 2.40
CA ARG A 96 -7.74 8.90 2.63
C ARG A 96 -7.77 7.70 1.68
N PRO A 97 -8.37 6.57 2.09
CA PRO A 97 -8.59 5.45 1.20
C PRO A 97 -9.31 5.86 -0.09
N PHE A 98 -8.88 5.26 -1.20
CA PHE A 98 -9.44 5.49 -2.52
C PHE A 98 -9.64 4.14 -3.23
N ILE A 99 -10.79 3.99 -3.86
CA ILE A 99 -11.13 2.82 -4.67
C ILE A 99 -11.78 3.32 -5.97
N CYS A 100 -11.42 2.69 -7.09
CA CYS A 100 -12.08 2.87 -8.37
C CYS A 100 -12.50 1.49 -8.92
N LEU A 101 -13.79 1.35 -9.15
CA LEU A 101 -14.39 0.14 -9.71
C LEU A 101 -14.71 0.35 -11.18
N GLU A 102 -14.54 -0.71 -11.93
CA GLU A 102 -15.07 -0.86 -13.28
C GLU A 102 -16.21 -1.89 -13.20
N SER A 103 -16.26 -2.89 -14.09
CA SER A 103 -17.27 -3.95 -14.10
C SER A 103 -16.98 -5.08 -13.10
N CYS A 104 -16.82 -4.75 -11.81
CA CYS A 104 -16.56 -5.74 -10.75
C CYS A 104 -17.19 -5.35 -9.41
N SER A 105 -17.37 -6.33 -8.54
CA SER A 105 -17.83 -6.13 -7.16
C SER A 105 -16.69 -6.42 -6.20
N ILE A 106 -16.63 -5.68 -5.10
CA ILE A 106 -15.62 -5.85 -4.05
C ILE A 106 -16.27 -5.80 -2.68
N GLU A 107 -15.54 -6.31 -1.69
CA GLU A 107 -15.81 -6.12 -0.27
C GLU A 107 -14.61 -5.40 0.36
N THR A 108 -14.87 -4.42 1.22
CA THR A 108 -13.82 -3.71 1.95
C THR A 108 -13.63 -4.28 3.35
N ASN A 109 -12.43 -4.12 3.90
CA ASN A 109 -12.14 -4.39 5.30
C ASN A 109 -11.26 -3.25 5.84
N PHE A 110 -11.83 -2.42 6.71
CA PHE A 110 -11.11 -1.33 7.39
C PHE A 110 -10.62 -1.72 8.79
N GLY A 111 -10.83 -2.98 9.20
CA GLY A 111 -10.35 -3.50 10.49
C GLY A 111 -11.34 -3.40 11.65
N ASP A 112 -12.63 -3.11 11.39
CA ASP A 112 -13.66 -2.96 12.42
C ASP A 112 -13.78 -4.18 13.35
N ASN A 113 -13.50 -5.39 12.84
CA ASN A 113 -13.47 -6.62 13.63
C ASN A 113 -12.33 -7.55 13.20
N LEU A 114 -11.16 -7.36 13.79
CA LEU A 114 -9.98 -8.18 13.50
C LEU A 114 -10.10 -9.63 14.00
N LYS A 115 -11.02 -9.94 14.91
CA LYS A 115 -11.22 -11.33 15.38
C LYS A 115 -11.96 -12.17 14.34
N VAL A 116 -12.99 -11.60 13.71
CA VAL A 116 -13.84 -12.30 12.73
C VAL A 116 -13.30 -12.13 11.32
N LYS A 117 -12.76 -10.95 11.00
CA LYS A 117 -12.25 -10.61 9.67
C LYS A 117 -10.88 -9.93 9.78
N PRO A 118 -9.82 -10.68 10.11
CA PRO A 118 -8.47 -10.12 10.21
C PRO A 118 -7.99 -9.57 8.86
N PHE A 119 -7.01 -8.67 8.90
CA PHE A 119 -6.24 -8.35 7.70
C PHE A 119 -5.49 -9.59 7.23
N TYR A 120 -5.46 -9.79 5.92
CA TYR A 120 -4.71 -10.90 5.33
C TYR A 120 -3.19 -10.63 5.39
N TYR A 121 -2.79 -9.35 5.42
CA TYR A 121 -1.43 -8.92 5.68
C TYR A 121 -1.14 -8.88 7.18
N ASN A 122 0.04 -9.38 7.59
CA ASN A 122 0.50 -9.26 8.97
C ASN A 122 0.99 -7.82 9.25
N ILE A 123 0.11 -7.00 9.83
CA ILE A 123 0.38 -5.59 10.14
C ILE A 123 1.48 -5.39 11.19
N TYR A 124 1.71 -6.36 12.07
CA TYR A 124 2.74 -6.30 13.13
C TYR A 124 4.17 -6.32 12.57
N LYS A 125 4.35 -6.56 11.26
CA LYS A 125 5.66 -6.43 10.59
C LYS A 125 6.23 -5.02 10.61
N HIS A 126 5.37 -4.01 10.83
CA HIS A 126 5.79 -2.61 10.91
C HIS A 126 5.89 -2.11 12.35
N ASP A 127 5.62 -2.96 13.34
CA ASP A 127 5.83 -2.60 14.73
C ASP A 127 7.31 -2.48 14.99
N VAL A 128 7.72 -1.34 15.53
CA VAL A 128 9.09 -1.14 16.00
C VAL A 128 9.21 -1.81 17.35
N ASP A 129 10.14 -2.76 17.49
CA ASP A 129 10.43 -3.40 18.77
C ASP A 129 10.82 -2.32 19.79
N GLU A 130 10.04 -2.21 20.87
CA GLU A 130 10.27 -1.25 21.95
C GLU A 130 11.69 -1.38 22.54
N ASN A 131 12.29 -2.57 22.47
CA ASN A 131 13.64 -2.81 22.96
C ASN A 131 14.71 -2.14 22.09
N ILE A 132 14.46 -1.98 20.78
CA ILE A 132 15.33 -1.23 19.86
C ILE A 132 15.22 0.28 20.16
N LEU A 133 14.01 0.77 20.47
CA LEU A 133 13.81 2.16 20.87
C LEU A 133 14.50 2.49 22.21
N LYS A 134 14.53 1.54 23.16
CA LYS A 134 15.18 1.70 24.46
C LYS A 134 16.72 1.65 24.35
N SER A 135 17.29 0.75 23.54
CA SER A 135 18.75 0.62 23.39
C SER A 135 19.41 1.81 22.70
N GLN A 136 18.70 2.50 21.80
CA GLN A 136 19.17 3.74 21.20
C GLN A 136 19.21 4.92 22.21
N ASN A 137 18.33 4.93 23.21
CA ASN A 137 18.33 5.97 24.26
C ASN A 137 19.43 5.76 25.32
N SER A 138 19.88 4.51 25.54
CA SER A 138 20.97 4.22 26.47
C SER A 138 22.37 4.52 25.92
N LEU A 139 22.50 4.86 24.64
CA LEU A 139 23.76 5.24 23.99
C LEU A 139 23.96 6.77 23.91
N LEU A 140 23.03 7.55 24.47
CA LEU A 140 23.04 9.02 24.45
C LEU A 140 23.28 9.66 25.83
N TYR A 141 23.72 8.88 26.83
CA TYR A 141 24.12 9.37 28.16
C TYR A 141 25.49 8.85 28.55
#